data_AF-A0A9N8ZTU5-F1
#
_entry.id   AF-A0A9N8ZTU5-F1
#
_cell.length_a   1.000
_cell.length_b   1.000
_cell.length_c   1.000
_cell.angle_alpha   90.00
_cell.angle_beta   90.00
_cell.angle_gamma   90.00
#
_symmetry.space_group_name_H-M   'P 1'
#
loop_
_entity.id
_entity.type
_entity.pdbx_description
1 polymer ?
#
loop_
_entity_poly.entity_id
_entity_poly.type
_entity_poly.pdbx_seq_one_letter_code
_entity_poly.pdbx_strand_id
1 'polypeptide(L)'
;MTKDLPLKVLHKIFCYLDNRDTWSFYDDLYDRLITKKISLDSGENEFIWQLHRSSYCDLYHCALVNRQWCQGAMPILWNRPFFHYDEVDSAMPNVLRTYVLSLTDADRSLLRENGLDVPYAIRRPMFDYPSFVRHLNLWELIMACRNWRDWGDKLALVVRIMLGLFKRRGIELTSLLLPLDDWYDGKYDEAICVIIEDEFMEMIAPIRYLEISKLTNIGKLACGLAQTCNNLEHINLSNLRGSSSSRYLSQLIKSQKQLISFYMVNGVPRVESSLFNQANSLRDVRLHSTDFQDSEAWHSLATCTMLERLDIVNCKNITVLMVEPLLNETLPYLKQVNVTFCKGGMMPKCRELEEWARVMNKGKRMIEDRKMCV
;
A
#
# COMPACT_ATOMS: atom_id res chain seq x y z
N MET A 1 -22.91 -32.80 20.56
CA MET A 1 -23.97 -31.89 21.05
C MET A 1 -23.55 -30.47 20.76
N THR A 2 -24.03 -29.96 19.63
CA THR A 2 -23.99 -28.55 19.23
C THR A 2 -24.66 -27.74 20.34
N LYS A 3 -23.89 -26.93 21.06
CA LYS A 3 -24.47 -25.92 21.94
C LYS A 3 -24.89 -24.77 21.05
N ASP A 4 -26.19 -24.63 20.86
CA ASP A 4 -26.81 -23.51 20.19
C ASP A 4 -26.25 -22.18 20.71
N LEU A 5 -25.94 -21.29 19.78
CA LEU A 5 -25.60 -19.91 20.08
C LEU A 5 -26.71 -19.31 20.97
N PRO A 6 -26.39 -18.55 22.03
CA PRO A 6 -27.42 -17.85 22.78
C PRO A 6 -28.21 -16.97 21.82
N LEU A 7 -29.54 -17.13 21.79
CA LEU A 7 -30.44 -16.36 20.91
C LEU A 7 -30.17 -14.85 20.95
N LYS A 8 -29.62 -14.32 22.05
CA LYS A 8 -29.22 -12.91 22.20
C LYS A 8 -28.03 -12.48 21.33
N VAL A 9 -27.10 -13.39 21.03
CA VAL A 9 -25.96 -13.14 20.12
C VAL A 9 -26.45 -13.14 18.68
N LEU A 10 -27.28 -14.13 18.32
CA LEU A 10 -27.98 -14.14 17.03
C LEU A 10 -28.85 -12.89 16.88
N HIS A 11 -29.62 -12.49 17.89
CA HIS A 11 -30.48 -11.29 17.83
C HIS A 11 -29.68 -9.98 17.70
N LYS A 12 -28.48 -9.88 18.29
CA LYS A 12 -27.61 -8.70 18.07
C LYS A 12 -26.99 -8.66 16.68
N ILE A 13 -26.63 -9.83 16.15
CA ILE A 13 -26.17 -10.00 14.77
C ILE A 13 -27.34 -9.67 13.82
N PHE A 14 -28.53 -10.22 14.05
CA PHE A 14 -29.76 -9.96 13.29
C PHE A 14 -30.20 -8.49 13.36
N CYS A 15 -30.23 -7.83 14.52
CA CYS A 15 -30.63 -6.42 14.62
C CYS A 15 -29.62 -5.44 14.00
N TYR A 16 -28.33 -5.81 13.90
CA TYR A 16 -27.35 -5.04 13.13
C TYR A 16 -27.53 -5.24 11.62
N LEU A 17 -28.09 -6.38 11.21
CA LEU A 17 -28.28 -6.80 9.82
C LEU A 17 -29.69 -6.55 9.26
N ASP A 18 -30.70 -6.30 10.09
CA ASP A 18 -32.10 -6.04 9.70
C ASP A 18 -32.30 -4.68 8.97
N ASN A 19 -31.20 -3.96 8.71
CA ASN A 19 -31.19 -2.75 7.90
C ASN A 19 -30.76 -2.97 6.44
N ARG A 20 -30.45 -4.20 6.00
CA ARG A 20 -30.24 -4.52 4.57
C ARG A 20 -30.68 -5.94 4.23
N ASP A 21 -31.61 -6.06 3.28
CA ASP A 21 -32.08 -7.31 2.68
C ASP A 21 -30.92 -8.11 2.03
N THR A 22 -30.41 -9.17 2.68
CA THR A 22 -29.29 -9.94 2.12
C THR A 22 -29.26 -11.43 2.50
N TRP A 23 -30.34 -12.19 2.27
CA TRP A 23 -30.22 -13.66 2.28
C TRP A 23 -29.37 -14.19 1.10
N SER A 24 -29.37 -13.50 -0.05
CA SER A 24 -28.56 -13.88 -1.24
C SER A 24 -27.07 -13.59 -1.12
N PHE A 25 -26.65 -12.76 -0.15
CA PHE A 25 -25.24 -12.41 0.06
C PHE A 25 -24.50 -13.50 0.84
N TYR A 26 -25.20 -14.24 1.71
CA TYR A 26 -24.59 -15.26 2.55
C TYR A 26 -24.26 -16.55 1.79
N ASP A 27 -25.13 -17.00 0.89
CA ASP A 27 -24.83 -18.15 0.02
C ASP A 27 -23.64 -17.82 -0.89
N ASP A 28 -23.57 -16.58 -1.39
CA ASP A 28 -22.47 -16.11 -2.23
C ASP A 28 -21.15 -15.96 -1.43
N LEU A 29 -21.19 -15.49 -0.18
CA LEU A 29 -20.00 -15.41 0.68
C LEU A 29 -19.50 -16.80 1.11
N TYR A 30 -20.41 -17.71 1.42
CA TYR A 30 -20.10 -19.09 1.79
C TYR A 30 -19.53 -19.87 0.61
N ASP A 31 -20.12 -19.74 -0.59
CA ASP A 31 -19.61 -20.32 -1.83
C ASP A 31 -18.26 -19.69 -2.23
N ARG A 32 -18.04 -18.40 -2.02
CA ARG A 32 -16.75 -17.75 -2.31
C ARG A 32 -15.62 -18.21 -1.38
N LEU A 33 -15.92 -18.47 -0.11
CA LEU A 33 -14.93 -18.89 0.89
C LEU A 33 -14.57 -20.38 0.79
N ILE A 34 -15.50 -21.23 0.37
CA ILE A 34 -15.28 -22.68 0.28
C ILE A 34 -14.85 -23.12 -1.14
N THR A 35 -15.38 -22.51 -2.20
CA THR A 35 -15.15 -23.00 -3.57
C THR A 35 -13.86 -22.48 -4.21
N LYS A 36 -13.37 -21.31 -3.77
CA LYS A 36 -12.05 -20.81 -4.21
C LYS A 36 -10.97 -21.25 -3.23
N LYS A 37 -10.37 -22.40 -3.53
CA LYS A 37 -8.93 -22.60 -3.30
C LYS A 37 -8.24 -21.39 -3.96
N ILE A 38 -7.85 -20.39 -3.18
CA ILE A 38 -7.34 -19.11 -3.66
C ILE A 38 -6.06 -19.37 -4.47
N SER A 39 -6.23 -19.51 -5.79
CA SER A 39 -5.19 -19.24 -6.78
C SER A 39 -5.24 -17.73 -6.98
N LEU A 40 -4.26 -17.05 -6.38
CA LEU A 40 -3.97 -15.64 -6.62
C LEU A 40 -3.36 -15.55 -8.02
N ASP A 41 -4.15 -15.09 -8.98
CA ASP A 41 -3.61 -14.65 -10.26
C ASP A 41 -4.18 -13.28 -10.64
N SER A 42 -3.23 -12.41 -10.99
CA SER A 42 -3.27 -11.08 -11.58
C SER A 42 -4.62 -10.41 -11.89
N GLY A 43 -4.97 -9.36 -11.11
CA GLY A 43 -5.86 -8.28 -11.57
C GLY A 43 -6.85 -7.69 -10.56
N GLU A 44 -6.44 -7.22 -9.37
CA GLU A 44 -7.41 -6.69 -8.38
C GLU A 44 -6.92 -5.47 -7.55
N ASN A 45 -6.24 -4.49 -8.12
CA ASN A 45 -5.67 -3.39 -7.31
C ASN A 45 -6.59 -2.22 -6.96
N GLU A 46 -7.81 -2.12 -7.49
CA GLU A 46 -8.76 -1.06 -7.10
C GLU A 46 -10.04 -1.66 -6.45
N PHE A 47 -10.36 -2.92 -6.78
CA PHE A 47 -11.51 -3.66 -6.23
C PHE A 47 -11.22 -4.24 -4.83
N ILE A 48 -9.96 -4.62 -4.52
CA ILE A 48 -9.55 -5.08 -3.17
C ILE A 48 -9.73 -3.98 -2.12
N TRP A 49 -9.43 -2.72 -2.44
CA TRP A 49 -9.55 -1.62 -1.46
C TRP A 49 -11.00 -1.26 -1.14
N GLN A 50 -11.92 -1.32 -2.11
CA GLN A 50 -13.34 -1.04 -1.88
C GLN A 50 -14.11 -2.19 -1.22
N LEU A 51 -13.69 -3.45 -1.38
CA LEU A 51 -14.33 -4.60 -0.71
C LEU A 51 -13.87 -4.82 0.74
N HIS A 52 -12.82 -4.14 1.20
CA HIS A 52 -12.13 -4.55 2.43
C HIS A 52 -12.85 -4.18 3.74
N ARG A 53 -13.70 -3.14 3.73
CA ARG A 53 -14.25 -2.60 4.98
C ARG A 53 -15.41 -3.43 5.57
N SER A 54 -16.26 -4.00 4.71
CA SER A 54 -17.28 -4.98 5.11
C SER A 54 -16.63 -6.29 5.56
N SER A 55 -15.65 -6.79 4.78
CA SER A 55 -14.94 -8.04 5.05
C SER A 55 -14.24 -8.08 6.42
N TYR A 56 -13.61 -6.99 6.87
CA TYR A 56 -12.95 -6.94 8.19
C TYR A 56 -13.93 -6.95 9.37
N CYS A 57 -15.03 -6.20 9.28
CA CYS A 57 -16.08 -6.22 10.30
C CYS A 57 -16.70 -7.61 10.41
N ASP A 58 -16.95 -8.24 9.26
CA ASP A 58 -17.50 -9.60 9.19
C ASP A 58 -16.52 -10.63 9.78
N LEU A 59 -15.22 -10.52 9.50
CA LEU A 59 -14.18 -11.36 10.09
C LEU A 59 -14.05 -11.18 11.61
N TYR A 60 -14.20 -9.96 12.13
CA TYR A 60 -14.23 -9.72 13.57
C TYR A 60 -15.40 -10.46 14.22
N HIS A 61 -16.60 -10.38 13.63
CA HIS A 61 -17.76 -11.14 14.11
C HIS A 61 -17.55 -12.65 14.00
N CYS A 62 -16.92 -13.13 12.92
CA CYS A 62 -16.54 -14.54 12.77
C CYS A 62 -15.65 -15.02 13.92
N ALA A 63 -14.69 -14.19 14.34
CA ALA A 63 -13.79 -14.54 15.44
C ALA A 63 -14.49 -14.71 16.80
N LEU A 64 -15.68 -14.12 16.98
CA LEU A 64 -16.48 -14.20 18.20
C LEU A 64 -17.41 -15.43 18.24
N VAL A 65 -17.59 -16.13 17.11
CA VAL A 65 -18.54 -17.27 17.00
C VAL A 65 -18.08 -18.46 17.85
N ASN A 66 -16.89 -18.99 17.58
CA ASN A 66 -16.28 -20.08 18.33
C ASN A 66 -14.76 -20.17 18.08
N ARG A 67 -14.08 -21.09 18.79
CA ARG A 67 -12.62 -21.27 18.71
C ARG A 67 -12.10 -21.56 17.29
N GLN A 68 -12.83 -22.36 16.51
CA GLN A 68 -12.39 -22.75 15.16
C GLN A 68 -12.47 -21.57 14.20
N TRP A 69 -13.56 -20.81 14.26
CA TRP A 69 -13.72 -19.59 13.44
C TRP A 69 -12.72 -18.51 13.86
N CYS A 70 -12.48 -18.36 15.16
CA CYS A 70 -11.42 -17.51 15.69
C CYS A 70 -10.04 -17.88 15.13
N GLN A 71 -9.68 -19.16 15.13
CA GLN A 71 -8.41 -19.64 14.59
C GLN A 71 -8.23 -19.33 13.10
N GLY A 72 -9.29 -19.40 12.30
CA GLY A 72 -9.25 -19.05 10.88
C GLY A 72 -9.24 -17.54 10.61
N ALA A 73 -9.98 -16.77 11.41
CA ALA A 73 -10.10 -15.33 11.23
C ALA A 73 -8.85 -14.57 11.69
N MET A 74 -8.18 -14.99 12.78
CA MET A 74 -7.07 -14.24 13.37
C MET A 74 -5.89 -14.00 12.40
N PRO A 75 -5.40 -14.99 11.62
CA PRO A 75 -4.33 -14.74 10.66
C PRO A 75 -4.70 -13.73 9.57
N ILE A 76 -5.97 -13.70 9.16
CA ILE A 76 -6.46 -12.75 8.15
C ILE A 76 -6.58 -11.35 8.75
N LEU A 77 -7.16 -11.25 9.95
CA LEU A 77 -7.30 -9.97 10.65
C LEU A 77 -5.94 -9.33 10.96
N TRP A 78 -4.96 -10.13 11.37
CA TRP A 78 -3.64 -9.67 11.81
C TRP A 78 -2.58 -9.63 10.70
N ASN A 79 -2.93 -9.94 9.45
CA ASN A 79 -2.01 -9.72 8.33
C ASN A 79 -1.78 -8.24 8.02
N ARG A 80 -2.72 -7.36 8.42
CA ARG A 80 -2.70 -5.88 8.32
C ARG A 80 -3.09 -5.26 9.67
N PRO A 81 -2.24 -5.39 10.70
CA PRO A 81 -2.60 -5.06 12.08
C PRO A 81 -2.93 -3.58 12.33
N PHE A 82 -2.56 -2.68 11.41
CA PHE A 82 -2.68 -1.22 11.55
C PHE A 82 -3.67 -0.58 10.55
N PHE A 83 -4.53 -1.36 9.89
CA PHE A 83 -5.37 -0.88 8.79
C PHE A 83 -6.59 -0.03 9.20
N HIS A 84 -7.04 -0.09 10.47
CA HIS A 84 -8.31 0.53 10.91
C HIS A 84 -8.13 1.72 11.88
N TYR A 85 -7.02 2.45 11.78
CA TYR A 85 -6.71 3.49 12.76
C TYR A 85 -7.65 4.71 12.69
N ASP A 86 -8.17 5.05 11.51
CA ASP A 86 -8.88 6.31 11.25
C ASP A 86 -10.19 6.54 12.04
N GLU A 87 -10.69 5.58 12.82
CA GLU A 87 -12.02 5.69 13.45
C GLU A 87 -12.08 5.50 14.97
N VAL A 88 -11.02 4.99 15.60
CA VAL A 88 -11.04 4.81 17.06
C VAL A 88 -9.64 5.01 17.63
N ASP A 89 -9.40 6.18 18.22
CA ASP A 89 -8.19 6.55 19.00
C ASP A 89 -7.79 5.49 20.07
N SER A 90 -8.64 4.50 20.35
CA SER A 90 -8.45 3.46 21.38
C SER A 90 -7.83 2.13 20.89
N ALA A 91 -7.68 1.89 19.58
CA ALA A 91 -7.26 0.58 19.06
C ALA A 91 -5.73 0.40 18.99
N MET A 92 -4.98 1.47 18.68
CA MET A 92 -3.52 1.43 18.51
C MET A 92 -2.75 0.95 19.76
N PRO A 93 -3.14 1.33 21.00
CA PRO A 93 -2.55 0.78 22.21
C PRO A 93 -2.71 -0.74 22.33
N ASN A 94 -3.77 -1.34 21.76
CA ASN A 94 -4.03 -2.78 21.88
C ASN A 94 -3.18 -3.63 20.93
N VAL A 95 -2.93 -3.15 19.71
CA VAL A 95 -2.04 -3.84 18.75
C VAL A 95 -0.61 -3.87 19.28
N LEU A 96 -0.07 -2.70 19.64
CA LEU A 96 1.28 -2.63 20.19
C LEU A 96 1.39 -3.41 21.51
N ARG A 97 0.40 -3.29 22.41
CA ARG A 97 0.39 -4.08 23.64
C ARG A 97 0.48 -5.58 23.34
N THR A 98 -0.20 -6.07 22.32
CA THR A 98 -0.13 -7.48 21.91
C THR A 98 1.30 -7.88 21.49
N TYR A 99 2.01 -7.02 20.76
CA TYR A 99 3.42 -7.24 20.40
C TYR A 99 4.36 -7.15 21.60
N VAL A 100 4.13 -6.18 22.48
CA VAL A 100 4.87 -6.04 23.75
C VAL A 100 4.71 -7.28 24.64
N LEU A 101 3.52 -7.88 24.69
CA LEU A 101 3.28 -9.14 25.40
C LEU A 101 3.99 -10.33 24.72
N SER A 102 4.35 -10.19 23.45
CA SER A 102 5.06 -11.20 22.66
C SER A 102 6.59 -11.05 22.66
N LEU A 103 7.12 -10.04 23.38
CA LEU A 103 8.57 -9.83 23.55
C LEU A 103 9.22 -10.98 24.31
N THR A 104 10.39 -11.40 23.83
CA THR A 104 11.25 -12.40 24.50
C THR A 104 11.92 -11.80 25.72
N ASP A 105 12.46 -12.66 26.60
CA ASP A 105 13.25 -12.19 27.75
C ASP A 105 14.48 -11.40 27.31
N ALA A 106 15.10 -11.77 26.18
CA ALA A 106 16.22 -11.02 25.60
C ALA A 106 15.81 -9.61 25.14
N ASP A 107 14.66 -9.47 24.47
CA ASP A 107 14.16 -8.14 24.07
C ASP A 107 13.85 -7.27 25.29
N ARG A 108 13.26 -7.87 26.34
CA ARG A 108 12.94 -7.17 27.59
C ARG A 108 14.20 -6.71 28.31
N SER A 109 15.22 -7.57 28.37
CA SER A 109 16.53 -7.20 28.93
C SER A 109 17.16 -6.05 28.16
N LEU A 110 17.16 -6.10 26.83
CA LEU A 110 17.69 -5.04 25.98
C LEU A 110 16.97 -3.70 26.21
N LEU A 111 15.64 -3.71 26.31
CA LEU A 111 14.87 -2.52 26.67
C LEU A 111 15.28 -2.01 28.06
N ARG A 112 15.36 -2.89 29.05
CA ARG A 112 15.67 -2.54 30.43
C ARG A 112 17.08 -1.96 30.61
N GLU A 113 18.08 -2.53 29.93
CA GLU A 113 19.46 -2.03 29.87
C GLU A 113 19.53 -0.63 29.26
N ASN A 114 18.61 -0.32 28.35
CA ASN A 114 18.44 1.02 27.78
C ASN A 114 17.52 1.92 28.63
N GLY A 115 17.22 1.55 29.88
CA GLY A 115 16.36 2.33 30.79
C GLY A 115 14.88 2.32 30.41
N LEU A 116 14.46 1.37 29.56
CA LEU A 116 13.10 1.25 29.03
C LEU A 116 12.38 0.09 29.72
N ASP A 117 11.79 0.34 30.89
CA ASP A 117 11.02 -0.71 31.57
C ASP A 117 9.67 -0.94 30.88
N VAL A 118 9.30 -2.21 30.76
CA VAL A 118 8.09 -2.68 30.07
C VAL A 118 7.25 -3.48 31.05
N PRO A 119 5.92 -3.31 31.09
CA PRO A 119 5.07 -4.09 31.98
C PRO A 119 5.33 -5.59 31.82
N TYR A 120 5.63 -6.26 32.94
CA TYR A 120 5.76 -7.70 32.95
C TYR A 120 4.39 -8.34 32.67
N ALA A 121 4.35 -9.22 31.67
CA ALA A 121 3.13 -9.86 31.25
C ALA A 121 2.76 -11.00 32.22
N ILE A 122 1.62 -10.87 32.92
CA ILE A 122 1.07 -11.99 33.71
C ILE A 122 0.47 -13.07 32.79
N ARG A 123 0.09 -12.71 31.55
CA ARG A 123 -0.54 -13.62 30.57
C ARG A 123 0.05 -13.47 29.18
N ARG A 124 0.29 -14.59 28.51
CA ARG A 124 0.73 -14.65 27.12
C ARG A 124 -0.46 -14.48 26.16
N PRO A 125 -0.26 -13.88 24.97
CA PRO A 125 -1.29 -13.82 23.94
C PRO A 125 -1.75 -15.22 23.52
N MET A 126 -3.03 -15.33 23.12
CA MET A 126 -3.63 -16.61 22.71
C MET A 126 -3.04 -17.16 21.40
N PHE A 127 -2.61 -16.25 20.52
CA PHE A 127 -2.01 -16.56 19.23
C PHE A 127 -0.65 -15.91 19.12
N ASP A 128 0.19 -16.43 18.23
CA ASP A 128 1.44 -15.76 17.86
C ASP A 128 1.16 -14.63 16.86
N TYR A 129 0.44 -13.61 17.29
CA TYR A 129 -0.01 -12.49 16.45
C TYR A 129 1.07 -11.85 15.58
N PRO A 130 2.31 -11.63 16.08
CA PRO A 130 3.34 -11.07 15.23
C PRO A 130 3.59 -11.91 13.98
N SER A 131 3.47 -13.26 14.04
CA SER A 131 3.72 -14.16 12.89
C SER A 131 2.75 -13.99 11.72
N PHE A 132 1.62 -13.33 11.94
CA PHE A 132 0.60 -13.16 10.90
C PHE A 132 0.84 -11.96 9.99
N VAL A 133 1.71 -11.02 10.38
CA VAL A 133 1.93 -9.76 9.66
C VAL A 133 2.45 -10.04 8.25
N ARG A 134 1.78 -9.48 7.24
CA ARG A 134 2.22 -9.49 5.82
C ARG A 134 2.27 -8.11 5.21
N HIS A 135 1.50 -7.18 5.76
CA HIS A 135 1.35 -5.83 5.27
C HIS A 135 1.68 -4.87 6.40
N LEU A 136 2.87 -4.28 6.34
CA LEU A 136 3.37 -3.43 7.41
C LEU A 136 3.06 -1.97 7.10
N ASN A 137 2.18 -1.36 7.89
CA ASN A 137 2.15 0.10 8.00
C ASN A 137 3.21 0.52 9.02
N LEU A 138 4.36 0.96 8.53
CA LEU A 138 5.50 1.30 9.37
C LEU A 138 5.26 2.62 10.09
N TRP A 139 4.56 3.58 9.48
CA TRP A 139 4.21 4.84 10.14
C TRP A 139 3.36 4.60 11.38
N GLU A 140 2.32 3.77 11.26
CA GLU A 140 1.45 3.41 12.38
C GLU A 140 2.18 2.63 13.48
N LEU A 141 3.12 1.74 13.11
CA LEU A 141 3.97 1.08 14.11
C LEU A 141 4.81 2.10 14.89
N ILE A 142 5.40 3.09 14.19
CA ILE A 142 6.20 4.15 14.82
C ILE A 142 5.32 5.03 15.71
N MET A 143 4.13 5.42 15.24
CA MET A 143 3.17 6.21 16.03
C MET A 143 2.65 5.43 17.24
N ALA A 144 2.39 4.14 17.10
CA ALA A 144 2.01 3.28 18.21
C ALA A 144 3.12 3.26 19.27
N CYS A 145 4.37 3.03 18.86
CA CYS A 145 5.52 3.05 19.75
C CYS A 145 5.62 4.41 20.47
N ARG A 146 5.57 5.53 19.72
CA ARG A 146 5.61 6.88 20.27
C ARG A 146 4.49 7.17 21.27
N ASN A 147 3.26 6.75 20.97
CA ASN A 147 2.10 7.03 21.83
C ASN A 147 2.06 6.14 23.07
N TRP A 148 2.73 4.98 23.04
CA TRP A 148 2.84 4.13 24.22
C TRP A 148 3.67 4.78 25.32
N ARG A 149 4.76 5.47 24.97
CA ARG A 149 5.59 6.26 25.89
C ARG A 149 6.46 7.22 25.09
N ASP A 150 6.83 8.35 25.71
CA ASP A 150 7.90 9.17 25.16
C ASP A 150 9.25 8.45 25.30
N TRP A 151 9.76 7.95 24.17
CA TRP A 151 11.04 7.26 24.07
C TRP A 151 12.21 8.21 23.80
N GLY A 152 11.94 9.51 23.57
CA GLY A 152 12.97 10.47 23.16
C GLY A 152 13.73 9.99 21.92
N ASP A 153 15.06 9.95 22.05
CA ASP A 153 16.02 9.48 21.03
C ASP A 153 16.02 7.96 20.83
N LYS A 154 15.42 7.19 21.75
CA LYS A 154 15.42 5.71 21.71
C LYS A 154 14.28 5.10 20.89
N LEU A 155 13.46 5.91 20.23
CA LEU A 155 12.33 5.40 19.43
C LEU A 155 12.80 4.43 18.32
N ALA A 156 13.92 4.71 17.66
CA ALA A 156 14.49 3.83 16.64
C ALA A 156 14.85 2.43 17.20
N LEU A 157 15.38 2.36 18.43
CA LEU A 157 15.63 1.09 19.11
C LEU A 157 14.34 0.30 19.39
N VAL A 158 13.28 0.99 19.85
CA VAL A 158 11.99 0.34 20.10
C VAL A 158 11.41 -0.23 18.79
N VAL A 159 11.47 0.54 17.70
CA VAL A 159 11.03 0.09 16.37
C VAL A 159 11.87 -1.09 15.89
N ARG A 160 13.20 -1.07 16.07
CA ARG A 160 14.09 -2.20 15.78
C ARG A 160 13.66 -3.46 16.51
N ILE A 161 13.31 -3.36 17.78
CA ILE A 161 12.86 -4.52 18.57
C ILE A 161 11.53 -5.06 18.04
N MET A 162 10.60 -4.18 17.66
CA MET A 162 9.33 -4.59 17.04
C MET A 162 9.55 -5.28 15.68
N LEU A 163 10.44 -4.77 14.84
CA LEU A 163 10.83 -5.42 13.60
C LEU A 163 11.56 -6.75 13.84
N GLY A 164 12.39 -6.81 14.89
CA GLY A 164 13.05 -8.03 15.34
C GLY A 164 12.07 -9.13 15.75
N LEU A 165 10.92 -8.77 16.32
CA LEU A 165 9.85 -9.72 16.62
C LEU A 165 9.29 -10.37 15.35
N PHE A 166 9.12 -9.60 14.28
CA PHE A 166 8.64 -10.07 12.99
C PHE A 166 9.67 -10.96 12.31
N LYS A 167 10.91 -10.48 12.22
CA LYS A 167 12.04 -11.21 11.66
C LYS A 167 12.23 -12.59 12.28
N ARG A 168 12.24 -12.69 13.61
CA ARG A 168 12.47 -13.97 14.32
C ARG A 168 11.41 -15.04 14.04
N ARG A 169 10.26 -14.65 13.49
CA ARG A 169 9.18 -15.55 13.09
C ARG A 169 9.23 -15.90 11.60
N GLY A 170 10.32 -15.55 10.91
CA GLY A 170 10.48 -15.83 9.48
C GLY A 170 9.45 -15.11 8.63
N ILE A 171 9.06 -13.89 9.04
CA ILE A 171 8.07 -13.12 8.29
C ILE A 171 8.69 -12.61 7.00
N GLU A 172 7.93 -12.74 5.93
CA GLU A 172 8.17 -12.13 4.64
C GLU A 172 7.04 -11.14 4.38
N LEU A 173 7.38 -9.87 4.21
CA LEU A 173 6.41 -8.80 3.95
C LEU A 173 6.02 -8.80 2.47
N THR A 174 4.71 -8.66 2.24
CA THR A 174 4.12 -8.45 0.92
C THR A 174 3.98 -6.96 0.61
N SER A 175 3.73 -6.13 1.62
CA SER A 175 3.64 -4.68 1.44
C SER A 175 4.26 -3.86 2.56
N LEU A 176 4.76 -2.69 2.20
CA LEU A 176 5.24 -1.66 3.10
C LEU A 176 4.49 -0.35 2.82
N LEU A 177 3.87 0.20 3.87
CA LEU A 177 3.11 1.44 3.84
C LEU A 177 3.75 2.47 4.78
N LEU A 178 3.95 3.67 4.25
CA LEU A 178 4.41 4.86 4.96
C LEU A 178 3.50 6.04 4.59
N PRO A 179 2.24 6.07 5.06
CA PRO A 179 1.34 7.21 4.87
C PRO A 179 1.58 8.26 5.96
N LEU A 180 2.64 9.07 5.85
CA LEU A 180 2.97 10.04 6.89
C LEU A 180 1.94 11.19 6.94
N ASP A 181 1.86 11.85 8.10
CA ASP A 181 0.98 12.99 8.33
C ASP A 181 1.50 14.29 7.70
N ASP A 182 0.60 15.27 7.48
CA ASP A 182 0.97 16.57 6.87
C ASP A 182 1.95 17.38 7.72
N TRP A 183 1.92 17.17 9.03
CA TRP A 183 2.80 17.83 10.00
C TRP A 183 4.15 17.12 10.17
N TYR A 184 4.43 16.07 9.39
CA TYR A 184 5.73 15.40 9.45
C TYR A 184 6.89 16.34 9.11
N ASP A 185 7.89 16.36 9.99
CA ASP A 185 9.03 17.28 9.97
C ASP A 185 10.39 16.58 9.80
N GLY A 186 10.43 15.25 9.66
CA GLY A 186 11.66 14.46 9.58
C GLY A 186 12.14 13.88 10.92
N LYS A 187 11.51 14.20 12.05
CA LYS A 187 11.94 13.74 13.39
C LYS A 187 12.04 12.21 13.53
N TYR A 188 11.34 11.45 12.68
CA TYR A 188 11.29 10.00 12.74
C TYR A 188 12.05 9.30 11.59
N ASP A 189 12.86 10.03 10.82
CA ASP A 189 13.61 9.48 9.67
C ASP A 189 14.52 8.31 10.08
N GLU A 190 15.15 8.40 11.26
CA GLU A 190 16.00 7.34 11.81
C GLU A 190 15.19 6.06 12.06
N ALA A 191 14.03 6.18 12.73
CA ALA A 191 13.15 5.06 13.02
C ALA A 191 12.57 4.44 11.74
N ILE A 192 12.25 5.25 10.73
CA ILE A 192 11.80 4.79 9.40
C ILE A 192 12.91 3.98 8.73
N CYS A 193 14.16 4.44 8.80
CA CYS A 193 15.29 3.79 8.13
C CYS A 193 15.74 2.49 8.80
N VAL A 194 15.27 2.13 9.99
CA VAL A 194 15.60 0.83 10.61
C VAL A 194 15.18 -0.34 9.72
N ILE A 195 14.06 -0.21 8.98
CA ILE A 195 13.50 -1.29 8.16
C ILE A 195 14.44 -1.76 7.03
N ILE A 196 15.35 -0.89 6.58
CA ILE A 196 16.29 -1.19 5.47
C ILE A 196 17.67 -1.63 5.94
N GLU A 197 17.85 -1.89 7.23
CA GLU A 197 19.12 -2.41 7.73
C GLU A 197 19.33 -3.87 7.35
N ASP A 198 20.60 -4.27 7.18
CA ASP A 198 21.02 -5.58 6.68
C ASP A 198 20.32 -6.74 7.39
N GLU A 199 20.08 -6.60 8.69
CA GLU A 199 19.46 -7.64 9.50
C GLU A 199 18.00 -7.93 9.12
N PHE A 200 17.30 -7.01 8.42
CA PHE A 200 15.90 -7.13 8.01
C PHE A 200 15.72 -7.42 6.52
N MET A 201 16.81 -7.57 5.76
CA MET A 201 16.76 -7.71 4.29
C MET A 201 15.88 -8.88 3.84
N GLU A 202 16.00 -10.05 4.48
CA GLU A 202 15.19 -11.25 4.15
C GLU A 202 13.68 -10.99 4.33
N MET A 203 13.30 -10.19 5.32
CA MET A 203 11.90 -9.86 5.61
C MET A 203 11.31 -8.91 4.56
N ILE A 204 12.12 -8.01 3.97
CA ILE A 204 11.64 -6.97 3.05
C ILE A 204 11.88 -7.30 1.57
N ALA A 205 12.85 -8.16 1.23
CA ALA A 205 13.14 -8.54 -0.15
C ALA A 205 11.92 -9.06 -0.95
N PRO A 206 10.93 -9.75 -0.34
CA PRO A 206 9.73 -10.23 -1.03
C PRO A 206 8.64 -9.18 -1.27
N ILE A 207 8.82 -7.93 -0.83
CA ILE A 207 7.78 -6.88 -0.96
C ILE A 207 7.41 -6.69 -2.44
N ARG A 208 6.10 -6.61 -2.68
CA ARG A 208 5.50 -6.35 -4.00
C ARG A 208 4.80 -5.01 -4.08
N TYR A 209 4.28 -4.50 -2.96
CA TYR A 209 3.57 -3.22 -2.90
C TYR A 209 4.26 -2.24 -1.96
N LEU A 210 4.58 -1.06 -2.48
CA LEU A 210 5.18 0.04 -1.73
C LEU A 210 4.32 1.28 -1.82
N GLU A 211 4.01 1.88 -0.66
CA GLU A 211 3.36 3.17 -0.58
C GLU A 211 4.12 4.11 0.35
N ILE A 212 4.44 5.31 -0.15
CA ILE A 212 5.12 6.35 0.63
C ILE A 212 4.43 7.69 0.36
N SER A 213 4.00 8.36 1.43
CA SER A 213 3.40 9.69 1.37
C SER A 213 4.11 10.67 2.28
N LYS A 214 4.26 11.93 1.86
CA LYS A 214 4.69 13.08 2.70
C LYS A 214 6.07 13.00 3.35
N LEU A 215 6.87 11.98 3.02
CA LEU A 215 8.24 11.83 3.52
C LEU A 215 9.13 12.99 3.04
N THR A 216 9.93 13.55 3.95
CA THR A 216 10.78 14.72 3.70
C THR A 216 12.14 14.38 3.10
N ASN A 217 12.68 13.20 3.40
CA ASN A 217 13.96 12.75 2.87
C ASN A 217 13.92 11.26 2.50
N ILE A 218 13.50 11.00 1.27
CA ILE A 218 13.36 9.61 0.78
C ILE A 218 14.71 8.95 0.45
N GLY A 219 15.80 9.71 0.34
CA GLY A 219 17.05 9.22 -0.28
C GLY A 219 17.63 7.96 0.35
N LYS A 220 17.77 7.93 1.68
CA LYS A 220 18.32 6.77 2.40
C LYS A 220 17.39 5.55 2.27
N LEU A 221 16.10 5.75 2.49
CA LEU A 221 15.07 4.71 2.38
C LEU A 221 15.02 4.12 0.97
N ALA A 222 14.92 4.96 -0.07
CA ALA A 222 14.88 4.53 -1.46
C ALA A 222 16.15 3.78 -1.88
N CYS A 223 17.34 4.21 -1.43
CA CYS A 223 18.58 3.45 -1.67
C CYS A 223 18.52 2.04 -1.09
N GLY A 224 18.15 1.89 0.20
CA GLY A 224 18.09 0.58 0.85
C GLY A 224 17.03 -0.33 0.23
N LEU A 225 15.86 0.24 -0.11
CA LEU A 225 14.82 -0.49 -0.84
C LEU A 225 15.28 -0.89 -2.24
N ALA A 226 15.99 -0.02 -2.98
CA ALA A 226 16.48 -0.34 -4.32
C ALA A 226 17.52 -1.48 -4.31
N GLN A 227 18.32 -1.58 -3.24
CA GLN A 227 19.34 -2.61 -3.05
C GLN A 227 18.76 -3.97 -2.64
N THR A 228 17.59 -3.98 -1.99
CA THR A 228 17.04 -5.18 -1.36
C THR A 228 15.77 -5.69 -2.06
N CYS A 229 14.88 -4.78 -2.47
CA CYS A 229 13.60 -5.07 -3.11
C CYS A 229 13.76 -4.97 -4.62
N ASN A 230 13.71 -6.11 -5.32
CA ASN A 230 13.80 -6.18 -6.79
C ASN A 230 12.55 -6.74 -7.46
N ASN A 231 11.49 -6.98 -6.67
CA ASN A 231 10.22 -7.57 -7.12
C ASN A 231 9.02 -6.66 -6.80
N LEU A 232 9.22 -5.35 -6.66
CA LEU A 232 8.10 -4.42 -6.52
C LEU A 232 7.27 -4.44 -7.80
N GLU A 233 5.99 -4.73 -7.64
CA GLU A 233 4.98 -4.72 -8.70
C GLU A 233 4.21 -3.39 -8.70
N HIS A 234 4.05 -2.78 -7.51
CA HIS A 234 3.25 -1.59 -7.32
C HIS A 234 4.00 -0.56 -6.48
N ILE A 235 4.19 0.63 -7.04
CA ILE A 235 4.80 1.78 -6.35
C ILE A 235 3.80 2.94 -6.34
N ASN A 236 3.43 3.40 -5.15
CA ASN A 236 2.58 4.56 -4.91
C ASN A 236 3.35 5.63 -4.11
N LEU A 237 3.57 6.79 -4.72
CA LEU A 237 4.33 7.88 -4.13
C LEU A 237 3.48 9.14 -4.12
N SER A 238 3.35 9.81 -2.97
CA SER A 238 2.55 11.04 -2.92
C SER A 238 3.17 12.10 -2.03
N ASN A 239 3.09 13.37 -2.46
CA ASN A 239 3.45 14.53 -1.65
C ASN A 239 4.88 14.49 -1.06
N LEU A 240 5.82 13.81 -1.74
CA LEU A 240 7.20 13.73 -1.28
C LEU A 240 7.82 15.12 -1.21
N ARG A 241 8.50 15.45 -0.12
CA ARG A 241 9.17 16.75 0.04
C ARG A 241 10.68 16.58 -0.24
N GLY A 242 11.35 17.67 -0.65
CA GLY A 242 12.80 17.68 -0.91
C GLY A 242 13.20 17.53 -2.38
N SER A 243 14.22 18.30 -2.80
CA SER A 243 14.65 18.47 -4.20
C SER A 243 15.58 17.36 -4.73
N SER A 244 16.23 16.60 -3.85
CA SER A 244 17.22 15.56 -4.22
C SER A 244 16.62 14.18 -4.47
N SER A 245 15.29 14.07 -4.55
CA SER A 245 14.55 12.80 -4.52
C SER A 245 14.55 12.04 -5.85
N SER A 246 14.63 12.73 -6.99
CA SER A 246 14.42 12.11 -8.31
C SER A 246 15.45 11.02 -8.64
N ARG A 247 16.74 11.21 -8.34
CA ARG A 247 17.79 10.21 -8.61
C ARG A 247 17.56 8.90 -7.84
N TYR A 248 17.14 9.00 -6.59
CA TYR A 248 16.95 7.85 -5.72
C TYR A 248 15.68 7.08 -6.09
N LEU A 249 14.62 7.81 -6.43
CA LEU A 249 13.39 7.21 -6.97
C LEU A 249 13.63 6.52 -8.31
N SER A 250 14.38 7.16 -9.20
CA SER A 250 14.76 6.55 -10.49
C SER A 250 15.59 5.29 -10.29
N GLN A 251 16.49 5.24 -9.29
CA GLN A 251 17.23 4.03 -8.96
C GLN A 251 16.31 2.92 -8.42
N LEU A 252 15.37 3.28 -7.53
CA LEU A 252 14.37 2.36 -7.00
C LEU A 252 13.51 1.75 -8.11
N ILE A 253 13.03 2.56 -9.07
CA ILE A 253 12.23 2.08 -10.20
C ILE A 253 13.07 1.19 -11.11
N LYS A 254 14.32 1.57 -11.41
CA LYS A 254 15.21 0.80 -12.30
C LYS A 254 15.61 -0.56 -11.74
N SER A 255 15.68 -0.70 -10.40
CA SER A 255 16.10 -1.96 -9.78
C SER A 255 15.01 -3.04 -9.78
N GLN A 256 13.78 -2.71 -10.21
CA GLN A 256 12.67 -3.65 -10.27
C GLN A 256 12.72 -4.49 -11.54
N LYS A 257 12.34 -5.77 -11.42
CA LYS A 257 12.30 -6.70 -12.56
C LYS A 257 11.03 -6.57 -13.40
N GLN A 258 9.88 -6.34 -12.76
CA GLN A 258 8.56 -6.37 -13.38
C GLN A 258 7.61 -5.40 -12.68
N LEU A 259 7.85 -4.09 -12.78
CA LEU A 259 6.91 -3.11 -12.24
C LEU A 259 5.61 -3.13 -13.08
N ILE A 260 4.47 -3.32 -12.42
CA ILE A 260 3.14 -3.42 -13.05
C ILE A 260 2.42 -2.07 -12.98
N SER A 261 2.47 -1.38 -11.84
CA SER A 261 1.84 -0.07 -11.69
C SER A 261 2.72 0.96 -11.01
N PHE A 262 2.69 2.18 -11.54
CA PHE A 262 3.34 3.34 -10.96
C PHE A 262 2.34 4.47 -10.76
N TYR A 263 2.12 4.87 -9.51
CA TYR A 263 1.29 6.00 -9.15
C TYR A 263 2.13 7.07 -8.45
N MET A 264 2.02 8.30 -8.94
CA MET A 264 2.68 9.46 -8.34
C MET A 264 1.74 10.66 -8.22
N VAL A 265 1.71 11.29 -7.04
CA VAL A 265 0.95 12.53 -6.76
C VAL A 265 1.88 13.62 -6.24
N ASN A 266 1.79 14.84 -6.80
CA ASN A 266 2.65 15.96 -6.39
C ASN A 266 4.14 15.57 -6.42
N GLY A 267 4.54 14.82 -7.45
CA GLY A 267 5.86 14.23 -7.57
C GLY A 267 6.91 15.16 -8.16
N VAL A 268 8.18 14.75 -8.06
CA VAL A 268 9.30 15.45 -8.69
C VAL A 268 9.40 14.97 -10.15
N PRO A 269 9.50 15.89 -11.13
CA PRO A 269 9.79 15.52 -12.51
C PRO A 269 11.11 14.74 -12.59
N ARG A 270 11.29 13.96 -13.66
CA ARG A 270 12.51 13.19 -14.02
C ARG A 270 12.59 11.77 -13.46
N VAL A 271 11.47 11.20 -13.05
CA VAL A 271 11.35 9.74 -12.83
C VAL A 271 10.83 9.01 -14.07
N GLU A 272 10.32 9.74 -15.06
CA GLU A 272 9.69 9.17 -16.26
C GLU A 272 10.70 8.39 -17.10
N SER A 273 11.94 8.89 -17.21
CA SER A 273 13.02 8.21 -17.94
C SER A 273 13.40 6.87 -17.31
N SER A 274 13.14 6.70 -16.00
CA SER A 274 13.36 5.42 -15.31
C SER A 274 12.32 4.36 -15.66
N LEU A 275 11.14 4.77 -16.13
CA LEU A 275 10.08 3.85 -16.56
C LEU A 275 10.46 3.06 -17.83
N PHE A 276 11.44 3.53 -18.61
CA PHE A 276 11.95 2.80 -19.78
C PHE A 276 12.38 1.36 -19.42
N ASN A 277 13.00 1.19 -18.25
CA ASN A 277 13.44 -0.11 -17.76
C ASN A 277 12.27 -1.06 -17.45
N GLN A 278 11.04 -0.54 -17.35
CA GLN A 278 9.82 -1.27 -17.00
C GLN A 278 8.86 -1.40 -18.20
N ALA A 279 9.28 -1.00 -19.40
CA ALA A 279 8.42 -0.90 -20.59
C ALA A 279 7.65 -2.19 -20.96
N ASN A 280 8.22 -3.36 -20.64
CA ASN A 280 7.63 -4.65 -20.97
C ASN A 280 6.64 -5.18 -19.92
N SER A 281 6.56 -4.57 -18.74
CA SER A 281 5.71 -5.03 -17.63
C SER A 281 4.68 -4.01 -17.18
N LEU A 282 4.92 -2.73 -17.43
CA LEU A 282 4.10 -1.63 -16.91
C LEU A 282 2.73 -1.59 -17.60
N ARG A 283 1.68 -1.65 -16.79
CA ARG A 283 0.28 -1.68 -17.23
C ARG A 283 -0.53 -0.48 -16.77
N ASP A 284 -0.18 0.12 -15.65
CA ASP A 284 -0.94 1.24 -15.08
C ASP A 284 0.01 2.36 -14.64
N VAL A 285 -0.09 3.51 -15.31
CA VAL A 285 0.68 4.71 -14.96
C VAL A 285 -0.28 5.84 -14.62
N ARG A 286 -0.15 6.38 -13.42
CA ARG A 286 -0.95 7.51 -12.95
C ARG A 286 -0.03 8.60 -12.42
N LEU A 287 -0.09 9.78 -13.03
CA LEU A 287 0.70 10.96 -12.68
C LEU A 287 -0.25 12.11 -12.41
N HIS A 288 -0.38 12.48 -11.13
CA HIS A 288 -1.33 13.47 -10.68
C HIS A 288 -0.61 14.68 -10.08
N SER A 289 -0.95 15.89 -10.50
CA SER A 289 -0.42 17.14 -9.97
C SER A 289 1.12 17.21 -10.02
N THR A 290 1.74 16.47 -10.93
CA THR A 290 3.18 16.49 -11.18
C THR A 290 3.54 17.71 -12.00
N ASP A 291 4.61 18.39 -11.61
CA ASP A 291 5.19 19.47 -12.40
C ASP A 291 6.24 18.89 -13.34
N PHE A 292 6.08 19.02 -14.66
CA PHE A 292 7.04 18.52 -15.65
C PHE A 292 8.10 19.54 -16.08
N GLN A 293 8.29 20.63 -15.33
CA GLN A 293 9.35 21.58 -15.62
C GLN A 293 10.71 20.86 -15.76
N ASP A 294 11.42 21.15 -16.85
CA ASP A 294 12.71 20.55 -17.20
C ASP A 294 12.69 19.01 -17.33
N SER A 295 11.53 18.42 -17.63
CA SER A 295 11.44 16.99 -17.98
C SER A 295 11.79 16.75 -19.45
N GLU A 296 12.30 15.56 -19.73
CA GLU A 296 12.58 15.11 -21.08
C GLU A 296 11.30 14.66 -21.81
N ALA A 297 11.41 14.44 -23.12
CA ALA A 297 10.32 13.88 -23.90
C ALA A 297 9.94 12.46 -23.44
N TRP A 298 8.65 12.14 -23.55
CA TRP A 298 8.04 10.92 -23.02
C TRP A 298 8.33 9.66 -23.85
N HIS A 299 9.53 9.54 -24.41
CA HIS A 299 9.99 8.34 -25.12
C HIS A 299 9.80 7.07 -24.28
N SER A 300 10.10 7.16 -22.99
CA SER A 300 10.00 6.04 -22.05
C SER A 300 8.57 5.56 -21.83
N LEU A 301 7.59 6.46 -21.89
CA LEU A 301 6.17 6.07 -21.83
C LEU A 301 5.70 5.51 -23.17
N ALA A 302 6.21 6.06 -24.27
CA ALA A 302 5.89 5.59 -25.62
C ALA A 302 6.34 4.14 -25.86
N THR A 303 7.42 3.69 -25.21
CA THR A 303 7.88 2.30 -25.29
C THR A 303 7.09 1.31 -24.43
N CYS A 304 6.21 1.78 -23.53
CA CYS A 304 5.41 0.93 -22.65
C CYS A 304 4.24 0.27 -23.40
N THR A 305 4.54 -0.67 -24.30
CA THR A 305 3.55 -1.28 -25.20
C THR A 305 2.44 -2.07 -24.48
N MET A 306 2.71 -2.55 -23.26
CA MET A 306 1.76 -3.28 -22.41
C MET A 306 0.84 -2.37 -21.57
N LEU A 307 0.95 -1.04 -21.73
CA LEU A 307 0.19 -0.08 -20.93
C LEU A 307 -1.31 -0.22 -21.18
N GLU A 308 -2.07 -0.43 -20.11
CA GLU A 308 -3.53 -0.57 -20.10
C GLU A 308 -4.24 0.70 -19.60
N ARG A 309 -3.62 1.44 -18.68
CA ARG A 309 -4.15 2.68 -18.12
C ARG A 309 -3.08 3.78 -18.06
N LEU A 310 -3.46 4.98 -18.49
CA LEU A 310 -2.66 6.19 -18.35
C LEU A 310 -3.50 7.35 -17.80
N ASP A 311 -3.19 7.83 -16.60
CA ASP A 311 -3.82 9.02 -16.01
C ASP A 311 -2.80 10.16 -15.90
N ILE A 312 -3.08 11.30 -16.54
CA ILE A 312 -2.34 12.57 -16.43
C ILE A 312 -3.32 13.62 -15.92
N VAL A 313 -3.32 13.86 -14.61
CA VAL A 313 -4.36 14.66 -13.94
C VAL A 313 -3.73 15.86 -13.26
N ASN A 314 -4.15 17.07 -13.61
CA ASN A 314 -3.70 18.34 -13.00
C ASN A 314 -2.19 18.59 -13.05
N CYS A 315 -1.48 17.94 -13.98
CA CYS A 315 -0.05 18.15 -14.19
C CYS A 315 0.25 19.50 -14.87
N LYS A 316 1.45 20.04 -14.64
CA LYS A 316 1.89 21.35 -15.13
C LYS A 316 3.11 21.24 -16.04
N ASN A 317 3.37 22.28 -16.83
CA ASN A 317 4.55 22.41 -17.70
C ASN A 317 4.74 21.28 -18.73
N ILE A 318 3.63 20.67 -19.18
CA ILE A 318 3.64 19.71 -20.28
C ILE A 318 3.65 20.47 -21.61
N THR A 319 4.65 20.19 -22.45
CA THR A 319 4.79 20.81 -23.78
C THR A 319 4.45 19.80 -24.89
N VAL A 320 4.18 20.30 -26.09
CA VAL A 320 3.89 19.44 -27.26
C VAL A 320 5.09 18.54 -27.60
N LEU A 321 6.30 19.12 -27.61
CA LEU A 321 7.54 18.37 -27.86
C LEU A 321 7.77 17.25 -26.84
N MET A 322 7.33 17.46 -25.60
CA MET A 322 7.45 16.46 -24.55
C MET A 322 6.56 15.25 -24.82
N VAL A 323 5.33 15.47 -25.28
CA VAL A 323 4.34 14.40 -25.48
C VAL A 323 4.38 13.78 -26.87
N GLU A 324 4.99 14.45 -27.85
CA GLU A 324 5.06 14.02 -29.25
C GLU A 324 5.41 12.53 -29.44
N PRO A 325 6.39 11.94 -28.72
CA PRO A 325 6.66 10.51 -28.82
C PRO A 325 5.46 9.64 -28.47
N LEU A 326 4.72 9.99 -27.42
CA LEU A 326 3.53 9.27 -27.01
C LEU A 326 2.37 9.42 -28.02
N LEU A 327 2.25 10.60 -28.65
CA LEU A 327 1.19 10.87 -29.62
C LEU A 327 1.36 10.08 -30.92
N ASN A 328 2.61 9.84 -31.32
CA ASN A 328 2.98 9.19 -32.57
C ASN A 328 3.07 7.65 -32.47
N GLU A 329 3.05 7.10 -31.25
CA GLU A 329 3.16 5.67 -31.02
C GLU A 329 1.80 4.97 -30.92
N THR A 330 1.80 3.67 -31.26
CA THR A 330 0.64 2.82 -31.07
C THR A 330 0.75 2.05 -29.75
N LEU A 331 -0.20 2.26 -28.84
CA LEU A 331 -0.30 1.54 -27.57
C LEU A 331 -1.47 0.55 -27.63
N PRO A 332 -1.23 -0.70 -28.09
CA PRO A 332 -2.30 -1.62 -28.49
C PRO A 332 -3.18 -2.11 -27.33
N TYR A 333 -2.63 -2.17 -26.12
CA TYR A 333 -3.35 -2.64 -24.93
C TYR A 333 -3.97 -1.51 -24.11
N LEU A 334 -3.80 -0.25 -24.51
CA LEU A 334 -4.28 0.89 -23.75
C LEU A 334 -5.80 0.88 -23.75
N LYS A 335 -6.41 0.70 -22.57
CA LYS A 335 -7.86 0.65 -22.35
C LYS A 335 -8.37 1.99 -21.85
N GLN A 336 -7.72 2.58 -20.86
CA GLN A 336 -8.16 3.81 -20.21
C GLN A 336 -7.12 4.93 -20.35
N VAL A 337 -7.55 6.10 -20.81
CA VAL A 337 -6.71 7.30 -20.81
C VAL A 337 -7.47 8.43 -20.15
N ASN A 338 -6.94 8.99 -19.07
CA ASN A 338 -7.52 10.15 -18.41
C ASN A 338 -6.56 11.33 -18.44
N VAL A 339 -6.84 12.34 -19.28
CA VAL A 339 -6.07 13.59 -19.31
C VAL A 339 -6.99 14.73 -18.92
N THR A 340 -6.72 15.32 -17.75
CA THR A 340 -7.51 16.43 -17.21
C THR A 340 -6.59 17.50 -16.66
N PHE A 341 -6.80 18.76 -17.03
CA PHE A 341 -6.07 19.91 -16.48
C PHE A 341 -6.98 20.80 -15.65
N CYS A 342 -6.44 21.42 -14.59
CA CYS A 342 -7.17 22.33 -13.71
C CYS A 342 -7.99 23.37 -14.51
N LYS A 343 -9.27 23.54 -14.14
CA LYS A 343 -10.12 24.61 -14.67
C LYS A 343 -9.71 25.93 -13.98
N GLY A 344 -9.23 26.90 -14.77
CA GLY A 344 -8.92 28.25 -14.27
C GLY A 344 -7.44 28.54 -13.93
N GLY A 345 -6.51 27.60 -14.16
CA GLY A 345 -5.08 27.90 -14.04
C GLY A 345 -4.56 28.74 -15.20
N MET A 346 -3.68 29.71 -14.93
CA MET A 346 -3.02 30.56 -15.95
C MET A 346 -1.99 29.81 -16.81
N MET A 347 -1.70 28.53 -16.52
CA MET A 347 -0.67 27.79 -17.25
C MET A 347 -1.19 27.21 -18.58
N PRO A 348 -0.35 27.19 -19.64
CA PRO A 348 -0.72 26.63 -20.93
C PRO A 348 -1.10 25.15 -20.77
N LYS A 349 -2.25 24.77 -21.36
CA LYS A 349 -2.65 23.36 -21.48
C LYS A 349 -2.05 22.78 -22.75
N CYS A 350 -1.53 21.56 -22.68
CA CYS A 350 -1.19 20.80 -23.89
C CYS A 350 -2.48 20.25 -24.51
N ARG A 351 -2.99 20.93 -25.55
CA ARG A 351 -4.27 20.59 -26.20
C ARG A 351 -4.16 19.29 -27.00
N GLU A 352 -2.98 19.04 -27.54
CA GLU A 352 -2.61 17.88 -28.33
C GLU A 352 -2.75 16.60 -27.49
N LEU A 353 -2.27 16.63 -26.23
CA LEU A 353 -2.43 15.50 -25.31
C LEU A 353 -3.89 15.27 -24.91
N GLU A 354 -4.66 16.34 -24.65
CA GLU A 354 -6.11 16.20 -24.38
C GLU A 354 -6.85 15.57 -25.58
N GLU A 355 -6.55 16.03 -26.79
CA GLU A 355 -7.24 15.56 -27.99
C GLU A 355 -6.87 14.12 -28.32
N TRP A 356 -5.59 13.75 -28.18
CA TRP A 356 -5.14 12.37 -28.28
C TRP A 356 -5.87 11.46 -27.29
N ALA A 357 -6.00 11.87 -26.02
CA ALA A 357 -6.75 11.11 -25.03
C ALA A 357 -8.24 10.96 -25.41
N ARG A 358 -8.87 12.00 -25.97
CA ARG A 358 -10.25 11.92 -26.47
C ARG A 358 -10.38 10.93 -27.62
N VAL A 359 -9.46 10.96 -28.59
CA VAL A 359 -9.46 10.04 -29.74
C VAL A 359 -9.28 8.60 -29.27
N MET A 360 -8.31 8.35 -28.39
CA MET A 360 -8.04 7.03 -27.83
C MET A 360 -9.24 6.46 -27.06
N ASN A 361 -10.03 7.29 -26.38
CA ASN A 361 -11.24 6.85 -25.69
C ASN A 361 -12.46 6.71 -26.63
N LYS A 362 -12.59 7.56 -27.65
CA LYS A 362 -13.69 7.50 -28.64
C LYS A 362 -13.61 6.30 -29.57
N GLY A 363 -12.40 5.94 -30.02
CA GLY A 363 -12.17 4.76 -30.86
C GLY A 363 -12.62 3.45 -30.20
N LYS A 364 -12.73 3.43 -28.87
CA LYS A 364 -13.08 2.25 -28.06
C LYS A 364 -14.58 2.07 -27.84
N ARG A 365 -15.34 3.16 -27.63
CA ARG A 365 -16.81 3.09 -27.55
C ARG A 365 -17.41 2.45 -28.81
N MET A 366 -16.86 2.77 -29.99
CA MET A 366 -17.31 2.18 -31.25
C MET A 366 -16.96 0.68 -31.40
N ILE A 367 -15.96 0.16 -30.69
CA ILE A 367 -15.59 -1.27 -30.72
C ILE A 367 -16.45 -2.07 -29.73
N GLU A 368 -16.75 -1.51 -28.55
CA GLU A 368 -17.65 -2.12 -27.57
C GLU A 368 -19.11 -2.16 -28.08
N ASP A 369 -19.59 -1.09 -28.72
CA ASP A 369 -20.91 -1.05 -29.35
C ASP A 369 -21.04 -2.07 -30.49
N ARG A 370 -19.96 -2.33 -31.23
CA ARG A 370 -19.93 -3.38 -32.27
C ARG A 370 -19.89 -4.80 -31.70
N LYS A 371 -19.32 -5.02 -30.52
CA LYS A 371 -19.31 -6.33 -29.85
C LYS A 371 -20.64 -6.66 -29.16
N MET A 372 -21.45 -5.65 -28.80
CA MET A 372 -22.82 -5.87 -28.31
C MET A 372 -23.86 -6.11 -29.41
N CYS A 373 -23.50 -5.87 -30.68
CA CYS A 373 -24.39 -6.03 -31.83
C CYS A 373 -24.14 -7.32 -32.65
N VAL A 374 -23.38 -8.29 -32.13
CA VAL A 374 -23.09 -9.59 -32.78
C VAL A 374 -23.64 -10.74 -31.96
#